data_AF-R0NZC6-F1
#
_entry.id   AF-R0NZC6-F1
#
_cell.length_a   1.000
_cell.length_b   1.000
_cell.length_c   1.000
_cell.angle_alpha   90.00
_cell.angle_beta   90.00
_cell.angle_gamma   90.00
#
_symmetry.space_group_name_H-M   'P 1'
#
loop_
_entity.id
_entity.type
_entity.pdbx_description
1 polymer ?
#
loop_
_entity_poly.entity_id
_entity_poly.type
_entity_poly.pdbx_seq_one_letter_code
_entity_poly.pdbx_strand_id
1 'polypeptide(L)'
;GKRVTNLKVTVLAEATAGMYRYQKIKSYLSADGLSSREEIYLDSLQGMALGEGMSNAARAGADDIKHLQEEVVSKAQELWNQLDFSSFRYLSYDEVLSTFASAGVTRDTIVGSVEQDFEQMNQKAEKLATEFDTLNQQIIQVIENKLATDKELAGEFRKWNSRI
;
A
#
# COMPACT_ATOMS: atom_id res chain seq x y z
N GLY A 1 14.97 16.17 9.10
CA GLY A 1 14.22 15.83 7.89
C GLY A 1 13.88 14.37 7.95
N LYS A 2 12.59 14.01 7.97
CA LYS A 2 12.17 12.60 7.97
C LYS A 2 12.71 11.96 6.69
N ARG A 3 13.64 11.02 6.84
CA ARG A 3 14.00 10.06 5.79
C ARG A 3 12.80 9.15 5.62
N VAL A 4 11.80 9.61 4.88
CA VAL A 4 10.95 8.70 4.13
C VAL A 4 11.89 8.20 3.04
N THR A 5 12.62 7.12 3.29
CA THR A 5 13.11 6.28 2.19
C THR A 5 11.88 6.02 1.35
N ASN A 6 11.85 6.62 0.16
CA ASN A 6 10.62 6.78 -0.62
C ASN A 6 10.06 5.37 -0.91
N LEU A 7 9.13 4.90 -0.07
CA LEU A 7 8.63 3.52 -0.10
C LEU A 7 8.10 3.21 -1.50
N LYS A 8 7.49 4.20 -2.15
CA LYS A 8 7.02 4.13 -3.54
C LYS A 8 8.16 3.85 -4.52
N VAL A 9 9.31 4.51 -4.34
CA VAL A 9 10.51 4.27 -5.18
C VAL A 9 11.03 2.85 -4.95
N THR A 10 11.06 2.37 -3.71
CA THR A 10 11.50 1.00 -3.41
C THR A 10 10.56 -0.04 -4.03
N VAL A 11 9.26 0.10 -3.82
CA VAL A 11 8.24 -0.82 -4.34
C VAL A 11 8.25 -0.84 -5.87
N LEU A 12 8.33 0.33 -6.51
CA LEU A 12 8.41 0.42 -7.96
C LEU A 12 9.72 -0.22 -8.47
N ALA A 13 10.83 -0.03 -7.76
CA ALA A 13 12.11 -0.64 -8.11
C ALA A 13 12.08 -2.17 -8.01
N GLU A 14 11.44 -2.73 -6.96
CA GLU A 14 11.25 -4.17 -6.78
C GLU A 14 10.43 -4.77 -7.92
N ALA A 15 9.27 -4.18 -8.24
CA ALA A 15 8.43 -4.61 -9.35
C ALA A 15 9.17 -4.52 -10.69
N THR A 16 9.91 -3.43 -10.91
CA THR A 16 10.72 -3.23 -12.12
C THR A 16 11.85 -4.25 -12.22
N ALA A 17 12.50 -4.59 -11.11
CA ALA A 17 13.54 -5.61 -11.07
C ALA A 17 12.97 -7.00 -11.38
N GLY A 18 11.78 -7.33 -10.85
CA GLY A 18 11.05 -8.55 -11.19
C GLY A 18 10.71 -8.63 -12.68
N MET A 19 10.17 -7.56 -13.24
CA MET A 19 9.83 -7.48 -14.67
C MET A 19 11.07 -7.49 -15.57
N TYR A 20 12.19 -6.90 -15.13
CA TYR A 20 13.47 -6.99 -15.85
C TYR A 20 13.97 -8.43 -15.94
N ARG A 21 13.90 -9.19 -14.82
CA ARG A 21 14.21 -10.63 -14.82
C ARG A 21 13.31 -11.39 -15.79
N TYR A 22 12.00 -11.15 -15.75
CA TYR A 22 11.05 -11.74 -16.69
C TYR A 22 11.44 -11.45 -18.15
N GLN A 23 11.73 -10.20 -18.52
CA GLN A 23 12.09 -9.84 -19.89
C GLN A 23 13.38 -10.52 -20.36
N LYS A 24 14.39 -10.60 -19.49
CA LYS A 24 15.67 -11.28 -19.78
C LYS A 24 15.49 -12.78 -20.03
N ILE A 25 14.61 -13.43 -19.26
CA ILE A 25 14.33 -14.86 -19.41
C ILE A 25 13.48 -15.12 -20.65
N LYS A 26 12.48 -14.25 -20.89
CA LYS A 26 11.64 -14.33 -22.08
C LYS A 26 12.47 -14.26 -23.36
N SER A 27 13.39 -13.30 -23.45
CA SER A 27 14.25 -13.18 -24.64
C SER A 27 15.13 -14.42 -24.85
N TYR A 28 15.58 -15.06 -23.77
CA TYR A 28 16.34 -16.30 -23.82
C TYR A 28 15.50 -17.50 -24.30
N LEU A 29 14.31 -17.70 -23.71
CA LEU A 29 13.46 -18.85 -24.02
C LEU A 29 12.75 -18.74 -25.37
N SER A 30 12.44 -17.51 -25.82
CA SER A 30 11.70 -17.29 -27.06
C SER A 30 12.55 -17.43 -28.34
N ALA A 31 13.84 -17.74 -28.24
CA ALA A 31 14.77 -17.75 -29.37
C ALA A 31 14.33 -18.68 -30.52
N ASP A 32 13.75 -19.84 -30.19
CA ASP A 32 13.31 -20.87 -31.15
C ASP A 32 11.79 -21.12 -31.07
N GLY A 33 11.03 -20.16 -30.53
CA GLY A 33 9.62 -20.33 -30.16
C GLY A 33 9.45 -20.92 -28.76
N LEU A 34 8.29 -20.68 -28.13
CA LEU A 34 8.01 -21.14 -26.77
C LEU A 34 7.27 -22.48 -26.78
N SER A 35 7.73 -23.40 -25.94
CA SER A 35 6.94 -24.55 -25.53
C SER A 35 5.88 -24.17 -24.50
N SER A 36 4.81 -24.96 -24.37
CA SER A 36 3.76 -24.72 -23.38
C SER A 36 4.28 -24.67 -21.92
N ARG A 37 5.38 -25.38 -21.62
CA ARG A 37 5.98 -25.37 -20.28
C ARG A 37 6.80 -24.09 -20.03
N GLU A 38 7.45 -23.57 -21.07
CA GLU A 38 8.13 -22.26 -21.01
C GLU A 38 7.12 -21.12 -20.91
N GLU A 39 5.96 -21.21 -21.57
CA GLU A 39 4.86 -20.26 -21.39
C GLU A 39 4.37 -20.25 -19.94
N ILE A 40 4.08 -21.42 -19.36
CA ILE A 40 3.68 -21.53 -17.96
C ILE A 40 4.73 -20.94 -17.01
N TYR A 41 6.03 -21.15 -17.31
CA TYR A 41 7.12 -20.58 -16.53
C TYR A 41 7.18 -19.05 -16.62
N LEU A 42 7.07 -18.50 -17.83
CA LEU A 42 7.06 -17.06 -18.04
C LEU A 42 5.84 -16.40 -17.40
N ASP A 43 4.66 -17.02 -17.48
CA ASP A 43 3.45 -16.56 -16.81
C ASP A 43 3.60 -16.60 -15.29
N SER A 44 4.26 -17.63 -14.75
CA SER A 44 4.55 -17.73 -13.32
C SER A 44 5.48 -16.61 -12.85
N LEU A 45 6.55 -16.32 -13.60
CA LEU A 45 7.49 -15.24 -13.28
C LEU A 45 6.85 -13.86 -13.37
N GLN A 46 6.04 -13.62 -14.41
CA GLN A 46 5.32 -12.37 -14.56
C GLN A 46 4.26 -12.21 -13.45
N GLY A 47 3.49 -13.27 -13.18
CA GLY A 47 2.48 -13.30 -12.13
C GLY A 47 3.08 -12.99 -10.76
N MET A 48 4.20 -13.62 -10.39
CA MET A 48 4.89 -13.34 -9.13
C MET A 48 5.40 -11.89 -9.07
N ALA A 49 6.06 -11.41 -10.12
CA ALA A 49 6.62 -10.05 -10.13
C ALA A 49 5.52 -8.97 -10.04
N LEU A 50 4.41 -9.14 -10.76
CA LEU A 50 3.28 -8.23 -10.71
C LEU A 50 2.49 -8.34 -9.41
N GLY A 51 2.25 -9.56 -8.91
CA GLY A 51 1.54 -9.81 -7.66
C GLY A 51 2.27 -9.19 -6.46
N GLU A 52 3.58 -9.42 -6.36
CA GLU A 52 4.43 -8.82 -5.32
C GLU A 52 4.44 -7.29 -5.43
N GLY A 53 4.66 -6.76 -6.63
CA GLY A 53 4.68 -5.31 -6.87
C GLY A 53 3.36 -4.63 -6.52
N MET A 54 2.22 -5.23 -6.87
CA MET A 54 0.89 -4.70 -6.55
C MET A 54 0.59 -4.78 -5.05
N SER A 55 0.91 -5.90 -4.39
CA SER A 55 0.74 -6.06 -2.93
C SER A 55 1.56 -5.03 -2.16
N ASN A 56 2.85 -4.90 -2.51
CA ASN A 56 3.74 -3.94 -1.87
C ASN A 56 3.27 -2.49 -2.11
N ALA A 57 2.77 -2.18 -3.31
CA ALA A 57 2.28 -0.83 -3.64
C ALA A 57 1.01 -0.47 -2.87
N ALA A 58 0.08 -1.41 -2.74
CA ALA A 58 -1.13 -1.21 -1.98
C ALA A 58 -0.83 -1.03 -0.48
N ARG A 59 0.10 -1.82 0.07
CA ARG A 59 0.57 -1.67 1.46
C ARG A 59 1.23 -0.32 1.69
N ALA A 60 2.17 0.07 0.84
CA ALA A 60 2.83 1.36 0.92
C ALA A 60 1.84 2.54 0.82
N GLY A 61 0.82 2.42 -0.03
CA GLY A 61 -0.26 3.40 -0.13
C GLY A 61 -1.10 3.51 1.13
N ALA A 62 -1.42 2.38 1.77
CA ALA A 62 -2.15 2.37 3.04
C ALA A 62 -1.35 3.01 4.18
N ASP A 63 -0.05 2.70 4.27
CA ASP A 63 0.84 3.29 5.29
C ASP A 63 1.03 4.80 5.08
N ASP A 64 1.12 5.26 3.83
CA ASP A 64 1.17 6.68 3.48
C ASP A 64 -0.09 7.43 3.93
N ILE A 65 -1.27 6.84 3.79
CA ILE A 65 -2.54 7.46 4.22
C ILE A 65 -2.56 7.59 5.75
N LYS A 66 -2.09 6.59 6.50
CA LYS A 66 -1.98 6.67 7.96
C LYS A 66 -1.02 7.77 8.39
N HIS A 67 0.15 7.86 7.75
CA HIS A 67 1.09 8.95 8.04
C HIS A 67 0.52 10.33 7.72
N LEU A 68 -0.25 10.45 6.63
CA LEU A 68 -0.93 11.69 6.31
C LEU A 68 -2.00 12.03 7.36
N GLN A 69 -2.76 11.05 7.85
CA GLN A 69 -3.70 11.23 8.95
C GLN A 69 -2.99 11.79 10.19
N GLU A 70 -1.89 11.16 10.62
CA GLU A 70 -1.11 11.62 11.78
C GLU A 70 -0.69 13.10 11.63
N GLU A 71 -0.21 13.49 10.46
CA GLU A 71 0.21 14.86 10.19
C GLU A 71 -0.96 15.85 10.21
N VAL A 72 -2.07 15.52 9.54
CA VAL A 72 -3.21 16.44 9.41
C VAL A 72 -3.98 16.55 10.73
N VAL A 73 -4.15 15.45 11.47
CA VAL A 73 -4.75 15.47 12.82
C VAL A 73 -3.90 16.28 13.78
N SER A 74 -2.57 16.14 13.73
CA SER A 74 -1.65 16.97 14.53
C SER A 74 -1.84 18.46 14.22
N LYS A 75 -1.89 18.84 12.94
CA LYS A 75 -2.11 20.23 12.52
C LYS A 75 -3.48 20.76 12.95
N ALA A 76 -4.53 19.94 12.85
CA ALA A 76 -5.87 20.32 13.33
C ALA A 76 -5.88 20.53 14.85
N GLN A 77 -5.18 19.67 15.59
CA GLN A 77 -5.03 19.79 17.04
C GLN A 77 -4.22 21.03 17.44
N GLU A 78 -3.19 21.40 16.68
CA GLU A 78 -2.46 22.65 16.85
C GLU A 78 -3.36 23.88 16.64
N LEU A 79 -4.18 23.89 15.58
CA LEU A 79 -5.15 24.96 15.33
C LEU A 79 -6.16 25.09 16.49
N TRP A 80 -6.66 23.97 17.00
CA TRP A 80 -7.53 23.97 18.18
C TRP A 80 -6.84 24.59 19.40
N ASN A 81 -5.59 24.23 19.66
CA ASN A 81 -4.83 24.71 20.81
C ASN A 81 -4.44 26.20 20.71
N GLN A 82 -4.45 26.79 19.51
CA GLN A 82 -4.20 28.22 19.32
C GLN A 82 -5.41 29.11 19.66
N LEU A 83 -6.61 28.53 19.80
CA LEU A 83 -7.80 29.28 20.19
C LEU A 83 -7.69 29.74 21.65
N ASP A 84 -7.63 31.05 21.86
CA ASP A 84 -7.59 31.65 23.19
C ASP A 84 -8.99 32.07 23.67
N PHE A 85 -9.67 31.13 24.33
CA PHE A 85 -10.97 31.36 24.97
C PHE A 85 -10.88 32.24 26.22
N SER A 86 -9.68 32.54 26.74
CA SER A 86 -9.50 33.34 27.97
C SER A 86 -9.40 34.85 27.70
N SER A 87 -9.29 35.25 26.44
CA SER A 87 -9.13 36.65 26.03
C SER A 87 -10.36 37.55 26.25
N PHE A 88 -11.53 36.95 26.54
CA PHE A 88 -12.80 37.66 26.70
C PHE A 88 -13.02 38.13 28.15
N ARG A 89 -13.21 39.45 28.33
CA ARG A 89 -13.28 40.07 29.67
C ARG A 89 -14.68 40.17 30.28
N TYR A 90 -15.72 40.04 29.47
CA TYR A 90 -17.11 40.29 29.88
C TYR A 90 -17.97 39.03 29.99
N LEU A 91 -17.42 37.89 29.59
CA LEU A 91 -18.07 36.58 29.63
C LEU A 91 -17.23 35.66 30.52
N SER A 92 -17.87 34.76 31.25
CA SER A 92 -17.19 33.64 31.90
C SER A 92 -16.62 32.68 30.85
N TYR A 93 -15.64 31.86 31.26
CA TYR A 93 -15.02 30.88 30.39
C TYR A 93 -16.04 29.91 29.74
N ASP A 94 -17.04 29.47 30.52
CA ASP A 94 -18.09 28.57 30.02
C ASP A 94 -19.04 29.27 29.04
N GLU A 95 -19.35 30.57 29.25
CA GLU A 95 -20.15 31.36 28.30
C GLU A 95 -19.41 31.58 26.98
N VAL A 96 -18.08 31.79 27.03
CA VAL A 96 -17.25 31.87 25.82
C VAL A 96 -17.29 30.53 25.09
N LEU A 97 -16.99 29.41 25.77
CA LEU A 97 -17.01 28.08 25.16
C LEU A 97 -18.39 27.76 24.54
N SER A 98 -19.47 28.04 25.25
CA SER A 98 -20.84 27.82 24.76
C SER A 98 -21.16 28.67 23.53
N THR A 99 -20.70 29.93 23.50
CA THR A 99 -20.88 30.83 22.34
C THR A 99 -20.14 30.30 21.11
N PHE A 100 -18.89 29.88 21.27
CA PHE A 100 -18.10 29.27 20.19
C PHE A 100 -18.72 27.95 19.72
N ALA A 101 -19.12 27.08 20.65
CA ALA A 101 -19.78 25.82 20.32
C ALA A 101 -21.11 26.03 19.58
N SER A 102 -21.88 27.07 19.94
CA SER A 102 -23.12 27.45 19.24
C SER A 102 -22.87 27.91 17.80
N ALA A 103 -21.68 28.46 17.51
CA ALA A 103 -21.22 28.79 16.17
C ALA A 103 -20.54 27.59 15.46
N GLY A 104 -20.53 26.41 16.08
CA GLY A 104 -19.92 25.19 15.53
C GLY A 104 -18.41 25.11 15.71
N VAL A 105 -17.82 25.91 16.61
CA VAL A 105 -16.38 25.85 16.94
C VAL A 105 -16.18 24.96 18.17
N THR A 106 -15.99 23.67 17.93
CA THR A 106 -15.63 22.68 18.96
C THR A 106 -14.43 21.86 18.53
N ARG A 107 -13.76 21.21 19.49
CA ARG A 107 -12.66 20.28 19.18
C ARG A 107 -13.13 19.21 18.20
N ASP A 108 -14.32 18.65 18.40
CA ASP A 108 -14.85 17.59 17.56
C ASP A 108 -15.12 18.06 16.13
N THR A 109 -15.61 19.30 15.95
CA THR A 109 -15.83 19.85 14.61
C THR A 109 -14.54 20.18 13.85
N ILE A 110 -13.44 20.48 14.56
CA ILE A 110 -12.16 20.87 13.95
C ILE A 110 -11.21 19.67 13.80
N VAL A 111 -11.06 18.87 14.85
CA VAL A 111 -10.15 17.71 14.91
C VAL A 111 -10.90 16.43 14.62
N GLY A 112 -12.06 16.23 15.26
CA GLY A 112 -12.84 14.99 15.11
C GLY A 112 -13.37 14.77 13.68
N SER A 113 -13.74 15.84 12.96
CA SER A 113 -14.13 15.75 11.55
C SER A 113 -13.00 15.23 10.66
N VAL A 114 -11.78 15.72 10.88
CA VAL A 114 -10.57 15.25 10.20
C VAL A 114 -10.29 13.78 10.54
N GLU A 115 -10.36 13.42 11.82
CA GLU A 115 -10.20 12.02 12.27
C GLU A 115 -11.21 11.09 11.56
N GLN A 116 -12.47 11.52 11.45
CA GLN A 116 -13.54 10.77 10.79
C GLN A 116 -13.34 10.62 9.28
N ASP A 117 -12.88 11.66 8.58
CA ASP A 117 -12.59 11.60 7.15
C ASP A 117 -11.49 10.58 6.85
N PHE A 118 -10.43 10.57 7.66
CA PHE A 118 -9.33 9.61 7.52
C PHE A 118 -9.72 8.19 7.90
N GLU A 119 -10.61 7.98 8.85
CA GLU A 119 -11.07 6.64 9.23
C GLU A 119 -11.65 5.90 8.01
N GLN A 120 -12.50 6.56 7.22
CA GLN A 120 -13.05 5.95 6.00
C GLN A 120 -11.98 5.67 4.95
N MET A 121 -11.00 6.58 4.80
CA MET A 121 -9.91 6.42 3.85
C MET A 121 -9.00 5.24 4.25
N ASN A 122 -8.64 5.14 5.53
CA ASN A 122 -7.84 4.05 6.07
C ASN A 122 -8.52 2.70 5.89
N GLN A 123 -9.82 2.60 6.20
CA GLN A 123 -10.57 1.36 6.00
C GLN A 123 -10.53 0.88 4.55
N LYS A 124 -10.72 1.80 3.58
CA LYS A 124 -10.64 1.47 2.15
C LYS A 124 -9.23 1.06 1.74
N ALA A 125 -8.22 1.78 2.21
CA ALA A 125 -6.83 1.51 1.88
C ALA A 125 -6.34 0.15 2.44
N GLU A 126 -6.68 -0.17 3.70
CA GLU A 126 -6.35 -1.46 4.30
C GLU A 126 -7.09 -2.62 3.66
N LYS A 127 -8.36 -2.41 3.30
CA LYS A 127 -9.11 -3.42 2.53
C LYS A 127 -8.41 -3.71 1.21
N LEU A 128 -8.01 -2.68 0.46
CA LEU A 128 -7.33 -2.83 -0.82
C LEU A 128 -5.95 -3.51 -0.65
N ALA A 129 -5.18 -3.12 0.36
CA ALA A 129 -3.90 -3.75 0.68
C ALA A 129 -4.07 -5.25 1.01
N THR A 130 -5.12 -5.61 1.74
CA THR A 130 -5.45 -7.00 2.07
C THR A 130 -5.90 -7.79 0.84
N GLU A 131 -6.69 -7.19 -0.05
CA GLU A 131 -7.14 -7.81 -1.29
C GLU A 131 -5.97 -8.12 -2.23
N PHE A 132 -5.03 -7.19 -2.40
CA PHE A 132 -3.82 -7.42 -3.21
C PHE A 132 -2.87 -8.43 -2.58
N ASP A 133 -2.71 -8.43 -1.26
CA ASP A 133 -1.93 -9.46 -0.58
C ASP A 133 -2.55 -10.84 -0.78
N THR A 134 -3.87 -10.95 -0.61
CA THR A 134 -4.61 -12.20 -0.85
C THR A 134 -4.43 -12.69 -2.29
N LEU A 135 -4.55 -11.80 -3.27
CA LEU A 135 -4.32 -12.12 -4.68
C LEU A 135 -2.89 -12.61 -4.92
N ASN A 136 -1.89 -11.96 -4.32
CA ASN A 136 -0.50 -12.39 -4.42
C ASN A 136 -0.29 -13.80 -3.83
N GLN A 137 -0.87 -14.09 -2.67
CA GLN A 137 -0.82 -15.44 -2.09
C GLN A 137 -1.51 -16.48 -2.97
N GLN A 138 -2.63 -16.14 -3.61
CA GLN A 138 -3.32 -17.04 -4.55
C GLN A 138 -2.46 -17.33 -5.78
N ILE A 139 -1.77 -16.33 -6.33
CA ILE A 139 -0.82 -16.52 -7.44
C ILE A 139 0.28 -17.50 -7.04
N ILE A 140 0.91 -17.29 -5.88
CA ILE A 140 1.96 -18.17 -5.36
C ILE A 140 1.43 -19.59 -5.18
N GLN A 141 0.26 -19.74 -4.55
CA GLN A 141 -0.33 -21.05 -4.27
C GLN A 141 -0.65 -21.84 -5.54
N VAL A 142 -1.16 -21.18 -6.59
CA VAL A 142 -1.45 -21.84 -7.87
C VAL A 142 -0.17 -22.34 -8.52
N ILE A 143 0.91 -21.55 -8.48
CA ILE A 143 2.23 -21.95 -9.01
C ILE A 143 2.77 -23.14 -8.21
N GLU A 144 2.80 -23.06 -6.89
CA GLU A 144 3.29 -24.13 -6.01
C GLU A 144 2.52 -25.44 -6.20
N ASN A 145 1.19 -25.37 -6.26
CA ASN A 145 0.34 -26.54 -6.52
C ASN A 145 0.68 -27.19 -7.87
N LYS A 146 0.92 -26.38 -8.90
CA LYS A 146 1.30 -26.88 -10.22
C LYS A 146 2.66 -27.59 -10.19
N LEU A 147 3.64 -27.04 -9.50
CA LEU A 147 4.98 -27.64 -9.36
C LEU A 147 4.97 -28.88 -8.43
N ALA A 148 4.07 -28.92 -7.45
CA ALA A 148 3.90 -30.08 -6.58
C ALA A 148 3.36 -31.29 -7.35
N THR A 149 2.42 -31.06 -8.26
CA THR A 149 1.72 -32.09 -9.05
C THR A 149 2.46 -32.49 -10.33
N ASP A 150 3.20 -31.57 -10.97
CA ASP A 150 3.98 -31.84 -12.17
C ASP A 150 5.49 -31.82 -11.88
N LYS A 151 6.06 -33.00 -11.59
CA LYS A 151 7.49 -33.14 -11.24
C LYS A 151 8.44 -32.84 -12.41
N GLU A 152 8.01 -33.06 -13.64
CA GLU A 152 8.80 -32.71 -14.83
C GLU A 152 8.90 -31.20 -14.96
N LEU A 153 7.76 -30.50 -14.89
CA LEU A 153 7.71 -29.04 -14.92
C LEU A 153 8.51 -28.42 -13.77
N ALA A 154 8.42 -28.98 -12.56
CA ALA A 154 9.25 -28.55 -11.43
C ALA A 154 10.75 -28.79 -11.65
N GLY A 155 11.12 -29.83 -12.41
CA GLY A 155 12.49 -30.03 -12.87
C GLY A 155 12.94 -28.97 -13.86
N GLU A 156 12.08 -28.62 -14.82
CA GLU A 156 12.34 -27.58 -15.82
C GLU A 156 12.45 -26.19 -15.19
N PHE A 157 11.54 -25.81 -14.29
CA PHE A 157 11.63 -24.56 -13.50
C PHE A 157 12.97 -24.44 -12.78
N ARG A 158 13.45 -25.51 -12.16
CA ARG A 158 14.77 -25.52 -11.49
C ARG A 158 15.92 -25.31 -12.48
N LYS A 159 15.85 -25.92 -13.67
CA LYS A 159 16.86 -25.74 -14.73
C LYS A 159 16.85 -24.32 -15.29
N TRP A 160 15.68 -23.71 -15.48
CA TRP A 160 15.59 -22.34 -15.96
C TRP A 160 16.03 -21.33 -14.90
N ASN A 161 15.63 -21.54 -13.63
CA ASN A 161 16.07 -20.72 -12.51
C ASN A 161 17.59 -20.75 -12.28
N SER A 162 18.29 -21.82 -12.64
CA SER A 162 19.75 -21.90 -12.49
C SER A 162 20.52 -21.28 -13.66
N ARG A 163 19.84 -20.76 -14.70
CA ARG A 163 20.44 -20.10 -15.87
C ARG A 163 20.41 -18.57 -15.78
N ILE A 164 19.85 -18.04 -14.70
CA ILE A 164 19.65 -16.61 -14.43
C ILE A 164 20.51 -16.16 -13.28
#